data_AF-R6BBU7-F1
#
_entry.id   AF-R6BBU7-F1
#
_cell.length_a   1.000
_cell.length_b   1.000
_cell.length_c   1.000
_cell.angle_alpha   90.00
_cell.angle_beta   90.00
_cell.angle_gamma   90.00
#
_symmetry.space_group_name_H-M   'P 1'
#
loop_
_entity.id
_entity.type
_entity.pdbx_description
1 polymer ?
#
loop_
_entity_poly.entity_id
_entity_poly.type
_entity_poly.pdbx_seq_one_letter_code
_entity_poly.pdbx_strand_id
1 'polypeptide(L)'
;MLAGLLPPVGNFFASLPESVLGGCTLMMFGTIMVSGIQMISKAGFSQRNVTIVALSLAVGIGFTSASEMDIWRIFPQVIQDVFSANCVAVVFVMSILLSALLPKDMEIKRDVNAK
;
A
#
# COMPACT_ATOMS: atom_id res chain seq x y z
N MET A 1 19.12 -4.56 21.00
CA MET A 1 18.84 -5.04 22.38
C MET A 1 19.70 -4.33 23.42
N LEU A 2 21.03 -4.27 23.26
CA LEU A 2 21.92 -3.53 24.19
C LEU A 2 21.69 -2.00 24.21
N ALA A 3 21.44 -1.37 23.05
CA ALA A 3 21.17 0.07 22.96
C ALA A 3 19.82 0.52 23.55
N GLY A 4 18.86 -0.41 23.72
CA GLY A 4 17.56 -0.12 24.34
C GLY A 4 17.56 -0.25 25.86
N LEU A 5 18.57 -0.91 26.45
CA LEU A 5 18.70 -1.11 27.89
C LEU A 5 19.53 0.00 28.56
N LEU A 6 20.28 0.80 27.78
CA LEU A 6 21.10 1.91 28.26
C LEU A 6 20.28 3.22 28.29
N PRO A 7 19.89 3.72 29.48
CA PRO A 7 19.16 4.99 29.63
C PRO A 7 19.78 6.20 28.93
N PRO A 8 21.13 6.38 28.88
CA PRO A 8 21.70 7.58 28.24
C PRO A 8 21.47 7.62 26.73
N VAL A 9 21.35 6.47 26.07
CA VAL A 9 21.09 6.40 24.62
C VAL A 9 19.64 6.80 24.34
N GLY A 10 18.69 6.31 25.13
CA GLY A 10 17.28 6.71 25.02
C GLY A 10 17.06 8.21 25.27
N ASN A 11 17.74 8.78 26.27
CA ASN A 11 17.65 10.21 26.57
C ASN A 11 18.25 11.08 25.46
N PHE A 12 19.29 10.61 24.77
CA PHE A 12 19.83 11.27 23.60
C PHE A 12 18.81 11.33 22.45
N PHE A 13 18.17 10.19 22.10
CA PHE A 13 17.13 10.17 21.07
C PHE A 13 15.90 11.00 21.45
N ALA A 14 15.51 11.03 22.72
CA ALA A 14 14.40 11.86 23.21
C ALA A 14 14.71 13.37 23.19
N SER A 15 15.98 13.76 23.20
CA SER A 15 16.42 15.17 23.09
C SER A 15 16.45 15.68 21.64
N LEU A 16 16.26 14.81 20.64
CA LEU A 16 16.25 15.20 19.24
C LEU A 16 14.99 16.00 18.90
N PRO A 17 15.10 17.08 18.10
CA PRO A 17 13.94 17.81 17.61
C PRO A 17 13.01 16.95 16.76
N GLU A 18 11.71 17.18 16.87
CA GLU A 18 10.65 16.56 16.05
C GLU A 18 10.95 16.64 14.55
N SER A 19 11.55 17.74 14.09
CA SER A 19 11.93 17.95 12.69
C SER A 19 12.91 16.89 12.16
N VAL A 20 13.79 16.35 13.00
CA VAL A 20 14.76 15.32 12.61
C VAL A 20 14.10 13.94 12.56
N LEU A 21 13.27 13.62 13.56
CA LEU A 21 12.52 12.38 13.62
C LEU A 21 11.52 12.26 12.47
N GLY A 22 10.86 13.36 12.10
CA GLY A 22 10.02 13.46 10.92
C GLY A 22 10.80 13.18 9.64
N GLY A 23 11.99 13.77 9.49
CA GLY A 23 12.88 13.51 8.34
C GLY A 23 13.28 12.04 8.21
N CYS A 24 13.70 11.41 9.32
CA CYS A 24 14.01 9.98 9.34
C CYS A 24 12.79 9.12 8.94
N THR A 25 11.61 9.48 9.46
CA THR A 25 10.36 8.78 9.17
C THR A 25 9.99 8.87 7.69
N LEU A 26 10.12 10.05 7.09
CA LEU A 26 9.93 10.26 5.65
C LEU A 26 10.90 9.43 4.81
N MET A 27 12.18 9.34 5.21
CA MET A 27 13.15 8.49 4.52
C MET A 27 12.77 7.01 4.59
N MET A 28 12.29 6.53 5.75
CA MET A 28 11.85 5.14 5.90
C MET A 28 10.63 4.84 5.03
N PHE A 29 9.57 5.65 5.12
CA PHE A 29 8.38 5.47 4.28
C PHE A 29 8.68 5.65 2.79
N GLY A 30 9.55 6.58 2.42
CA GLY A 30 10.01 6.75 1.03
C GLY A 30 10.74 5.52 0.51
N THR A 31 11.63 4.93 1.32
CA THR A 31 12.35 3.71 0.94
C THR A 31 11.40 2.50 0.83
N ILE A 32 10.42 2.38 1.73
CA ILE A 32 9.37 1.36 1.66
C ILE A 32 8.56 1.50 0.35
N MET A 33 8.16 2.72 -0.01
CA MET A 33 7.45 2.99 -1.27
C MET A 33 8.28 2.58 -2.49
N VAL A 34 9.55 3.00 -2.54
CA VAL A 34 10.46 2.65 -3.65
C VAL A 34 10.64 1.13 -3.77
N SER A 35 10.80 0.43 -2.64
CA SER A 35 10.87 -1.03 -2.60
C SER A 35 9.61 -1.70 -3.15
N GLY A 36 8.43 -1.16 -2.81
CA GLY A 36 7.15 -1.61 -3.37
C GLY A 36 7.07 -1.45 -4.89
N ILE A 37 7.48 -0.29 -5.42
CA ILE A 37 7.52 -0.03 -6.87
C ILE A 37 8.50 -0.99 -7.56
N GLN A 38 9.67 -1.23 -6.96
CA GLN A 38 10.65 -2.20 -7.49
C GLN A 38 10.08 -3.62 -7.53
N MET A 39 9.30 -4.02 -6.52
CA MET A 39 8.64 -5.32 -6.48
C MET A 39 7.62 -5.48 -7.62
N ILE A 40 6.81 -4.44 -7.87
CA ILE A 40 5.86 -4.40 -8.99
C ILE A 40 6.62 -4.47 -10.32
N SER A 41 7.70 -3.69 -10.47
CA SER A 41 8.52 -3.68 -11.67
C SER A 41 9.15 -5.05 -11.97
N LYS A 42 9.63 -5.76 -10.94
CA LYS A 42 10.14 -7.14 -11.06
C LYS A 42 9.08 -8.14 -11.50
N ALA A 43 7.81 -7.92 -11.16
CA ALA A 43 6.69 -8.75 -11.61
C ALA A 43 6.29 -8.49 -13.08
N GLY A 44 6.79 -7.41 -13.68
CA GLY A 44 6.54 -7.01 -15.07
C GLY A 44 5.25 -6.19 -15.24
N PHE A 45 5.30 -5.20 -16.13
CA PHE A 45 4.18 -4.31 -16.46
C PHE A 45 3.37 -4.84 -17.64
N SER A 46 2.67 -5.97 -17.45
CA SER A 46 1.63 -6.41 -18.39
C SER A 46 0.34 -5.60 -18.17
N GLN A 47 -0.53 -5.54 -19.18
CA GLN A 47 -1.86 -4.89 -19.05
C GLN A 47 -2.65 -5.44 -17.84
N ARG A 48 -2.57 -6.75 -17.61
CA ARG A 48 -3.14 -7.41 -16.42
C ARG A 48 -2.53 -6.86 -15.13
N ASN A 49 -1.20 -6.87 -15.00
CA ASN A 49 -0.53 -6.46 -13.76
C ASN A 49 -0.74 -4.97 -13.45
N VAL A 50 -0.69 -4.12 -14.48
CA VAL A 50 -0.98 -2.68 -14.34
C VAL A 50 -2.42 -2.46 -13.88
N THR A 51 -3.38 -3.19 -14.45
CA THR A 51 -4.80 -3.10 -14.08
C THR A 51 -5.02 -3.53 -12.63
N ILE A 52 -4.41 -4.64 -12.20
CA ILE A 52 -4.49 -5.12 -10.82
C ILE A 52 -3.97 -4.04 -9.87
N VAL A 53 -2.77 -3.52 -10.12
CA VAL A 53 -2.14 -2.48 -9.26
C VAL A 53 -2.96 -1.20 -9.23
N ALA A 54 -3.44 -0.74 -10.40
CA ALA A 54 -4.22 0.49 -10.50
C ALA A 54 -5.55 0.39 -9.76
N LEU A 55 -6.34 -0.69 -9.99
CA LEU A 55 -7.61 -0.86 -9.29
C LEU A 55 -7.41 -1.11 -7.79
N SER A 56 -6.45 -1.93 -7.39
CA SER A 56 -6.24 -2.22 -5.97
C SER A 56 -5.86 -0.97 -5.18
N LEU A 57 -5.01 -0.11 -5.75
CA LEU A 57 -4.64 1.16 -5.15
C LEU A 57 -5.80 2.16 -5.15
N ALA A 58 -6.52 2.29 -6.26
CA ALA A 58 -7.67 3.20 -6.36
C ALA A 58 -8.75 2.83 -5.33
N VAL A 59 -9.07 1.54 -5.19
CA VAL A 59 -10.06 1.05 -4.23
C VAL A 59 -9.54 1.21 -2.80
N GLY A 60 -8.32 0.80 -2.49
CA GLY A 60 -7.81 0.92 -1.11
C GLY A 60 -7.69 2.36 -0.61
N ILE A 61 -7.20 3.27 -1.47
CA ILE A 61 -7.14 4.70 -1.15
C ILE A 61 -8.57 5.28 -1.07
N GLY A 62 -9.44 4.96 -2.04
CA GLY A 62 -10.82 5.44 -2.09
C GLY A 62 -11.65 5.03 -0.88
N PHE A 63 -11.55 3.78 -0.43
CA PHE A 63 -12.26 3.29 0.76
C PHE A 63 -11.73 3.90 2.06
N THR A 64 -10.45 4.24 2.11
CA THR A 64 -9.87 4.93 3.28
C THR A 64 -10.39 6.36 3.37
N SER A 65 -10.45 7.07 2.25
CA SER A 65 -11.02 8.43 2.19
C SER A 65 -12.53 8.46 2.41
N ALA A 66 -13.24 7.37 2.08
CA ALA A 66 -14.68 7.24 2.24
C ALA A 66 -15.11 6.77 3.65
N SER A 67 -14.16 6.62 4.59
CA SER A 67 -14.45 6.29 5.99
C SER A 67 -15.38 7.29 6.68
N GLU A 68 -15.45 8.53 6.19
CA GLU A 68 -16.39 9.56 6.69
C GLU A 68 -17.85 9.40 6.21
N MET A 69 -18.12 8.47 5.29
CA MET A 69 -19.42 8.36 4.60
C MET A 69 -20.31 7.21 5.11
N ASP A 70 -20.01 6.65 6.30
CA ASP A 70 -20.78 5.55 6.92
C ASP A 70 -20.91 4.26 6.06
N ILE A 71 -20.14 4.13 4.97
CA ILE A 71 -20.14 2.96 4.06
C ILE A 71 -19.82 1.65 4.80
N TRP A 72 -19.04 1.75 5.89
CA TRP A 72 -18.67 0.60 6.69
C TRP A 72 -19.78 0.10 7.62
N ARG A 73 -20.85 0.87 7.88
CA ARG A 73 -21.96 0.47 8.78
C ARG A 73 -22.73 -0.76 8.29
N ILE A 74 -22.63 -1.06 6.99
CA ILE A 74 -23.27 -2.24 6.37
C ILE A 74 -22.51 -3.53 6.78
N PHE A 75 -21.25 -3.43 7.18
CA PHE A 75 -20.42 -4.56 7.55
C PHE A 75 -20.41 -4.83 9.07
N PRO A 76 -20.26 -6.09 9.50
CA PRO A 76 -20.14 -6.44 10.91
C PRO A 76 -18.91 -5.77 11.55
N GLN A 77 -19.01 -5.53 12.86
CA GLN A 77 -18.08 -4.71 13.64
C GLN A 77 -16.61 -5.17 13.53
N VAL A 78 -16.37 -6.48 13.45
CA VAL A 78 -15.03 -7.07 13.27
C VAL A 78 -14.38 -6.64 11.94
N ILE A 79 -15.17 -6.49 10.86
CA ILE A 79 -14.67 -6.06 9.55
C ILE A 79 -14.42 -4.54 9.57
N GLN A 80 -15.26 -3.79 10.26
CA GLN A 80 -15.05 -2.35 10.47
C GLN A 80 -13.71 -2.08 11.15
N ASP A 81 -13.41 -2.74 12.27
CA ASP A 81 -12.17 -2.51 13.02
C ASP A 81 -10.92 -2.85 12.21
N VAL A 82 -10.99 -3.91 11.40
CA VAL A 82 -9.85 -4.37 10.59
C VAL A 82 -9.65 -3.52 9.34
N PHE A 83 -10.70 -3.04 8.68
CA PHE A 83 -10.59 -2.41 7.36
C PHE A 83 -10.88 -0.90 7.32
N SER A 84 -11.62 -0.34 8.29
CA SER A 84 -12.00 1.08 8.28
C SER A 84 -10.80 2.03 8.42
N ALA A 85 -9.77 1.64 9.17
CA ALA A 85 -8.58 2.45 9.41
C ALA A 85 -7.34 1.94 8.65
N ASN A 86 -7.43 0.83 7.92
CA ASN A 86 -6.28 0.14 7.35
C ASN A 86 -6.35 0.05 5.82
N CYS A 87 -5.92 1.13 5.15
CA CYS A 87 -5.78 1.20 3.69
C CYS A 87 -5.07 -0.03 3.10
N VAL A 88 -3.94 -0.41 3.72
CA VAL A 88 -3.09 -1.51 3.23
C VAL A 88 -3.84 -2.84 3.20
N ALA A 89 -4.70 -3.12 4.18
CA ALA A 89 -5.49 -4.35 4.23
C ALA A 89 -6.48 -4.42 3.06
N VAL A 90 -7.14 -3.29 2.73
CA VAL A 90 -8.07 -3.21 1.61
C VAL A 90 -7.35 -3.39 0.27
N VAL A 91 -6.21 -2.71 0.06
CA VAL A 91 -5.39 -2.87 -1.14
C VAL A 91 -4.97 -4.33 -1.31
N PHE A 92 -4.55 -4.99 -0.23
CA PHE A 92 -4.10 -6.38 -0.25
C PHE A 92 -5.21 -7.36 -0.64
N VAL A 93 -6.36 -7.27 0.02
CA VAL A 93 -7.52 -8.12 -0.29
C VAL A 93 -7.98 -7.91 -1.73
N MET A 94 -8.05 -6.66 -2.19
CA MET A 94 -8.41 -6.35 -3.58
C MET A 94 -7.37 -6.88 -4.57
N SER A 95 -6.08 -6.74 -4.29
CA SER A 95 -5.00 -7.28 -5.14
C SER A 95 -5.12 -8.79 -5.31
N ILE A 96 -5.42 -9.53 -4.23
CA ILE A 96 -5.61 -10.98 -4.27
C ILE A 96 -6.86 -11.34 -5.07
N LEU A 97 -7.99 -10.70 -4.78
CA LEU A 97 -9.25 -10.93 -5.49
C LEU A 97 -9.10 -10.69 -6.99
N LEU A 98 -8.51 -9.56 -7.38
CA LEU A 98 -8.28 -9.23 -8.78
C LEU A 98 -7.28 -10.20 -9.41
N SER A 99 -6.20 -10.58 -8.72
CA SER A 99 -5.26 -11.55 -9.26
C SER A 99 -5.91 -12.93 -9.50
N ALA A 100 -6.86 -13.34 -8.64
CA ALA A 100 -7.60 -14.59 -8.81
C ALA A 100 -8.67 -14.51 -9.92
N LEU A 101 -9.37 -13.38 -10.04
CA LEU A 101 -10.48 -13.21 -10.97
C LEU A 101 -10.02 -12.83 -12.39
N LEU A 102 -8.94 -12.06 -12.54
CA LEU A 102 -8.50 -11.58 -13.86
C LEU A 102 -7.85 -12.70 -14.68
N PRO A 103 -8.37 -13.03 -15.87
CA PRO A 103 -7.79 -14.02 -16.76
C PRO A 103 -6.39 -13.58 -17.22
N LYS A 104 -5.52 -14.57 -17.46
CA LYS A 104 -4.12 -14.35 -17.84
C LYS A 104 -3.97 -13.82 -19.29
N ASP A 105 -5.04 -13.92 -20.09
CA ASP A 105 -5.02 -13.66 -21.53
C ASP A 105 -5.37 -12.21 -21.91
N MET A 106 -4.99 -11.24 -21.07
CA MET A 106 -5.27 -9.81 -21.30
C MET A 106 -4.13 -9.10 -22.06
N GLU A 107 -3.32 -9.83 -22.82
CA GLU A 107 -2.31 -9.23 -23.69
C GLU A 107 -2.98 -8.59 -24.91
N ILE A 108 -2.88 -7.27 -25.02
CA ILE A 108 -3.28 -6.55 -26.23
C ILE A 108 -2.35 -7.00 -27.35
N LYS A 109 -2.90 -7.76 -28.30
CA LYS A 109 -2.30 -7.98 -29.61
C LYS A 109 -2.09 -6.59 -30.23
N ARG A 110 -0.85 -6.10 -30.22
CA ARG A 110 -0.49 -4.90 -30.98
C ARG A 110 -0.62 -5.29 -32.45
N ASP A 111 -1.71 -4.92 -33.08
CA ASP A 111 -1.86 -5.03 -34.52
C ASP A 111 -0.88 -4.03 -35.18
N VAL A 112 0.35 -4.47 -35.45
CA VAL A 112 1.40 -3.71 -36.16
C VAL A 112 1.07 -3.61 -37.67
N ASN A 113 -0.21 -3.47 -38.04
CA ASN A 113 -0.62 -3.36 -39.43
C ASN A 113 -1.83 -2.43 -39.61
N ALA A 114 -1.69 -1.19 -39.14
CA ALA A 114 -2.39 -0.08 -39.76
C ALA A 114 -1.38 0.63 -40.67
N LYS A 115 -1.52 0.32 -41.96
CA LYS A 115 -0.84 0.83 -43.14
C LYS A 115 -0.66 2.36 -43.17
#